data_AF-A0A4R3KAT6-F1
#
_entry.id   AF-A0A4R3KAT6-F1
#
_cell.length_a   1.000
_cell.length_b   1.000
_cell.length_c   1.000
_cell.angle_alpha   90.00
_cell.angle_beta   90.00
_cell.angle_gamma   90.00
#
_symmetry.space_group_name_H-M   'P 1'
#
loop_
_entity.id
_entity.type
_entity.pdbx_description
1 polymer ?
#
loop_
_entity_poly.entity_id
_entity_poly.type
_entity_poly.pdbx_seq_one_letter_code
_entity_poly.pdbx_strand_id
1 'polypeptide(L)'
;MLIKCAQNIYGELDKQLCTVGAGGSSDANWAAATGAVAIDGLGPVKGGKNHTERECSKVSSVVPRMYLLARMLMECGKGKENIF
;
A
#
# COMPACT_ATOMS: atom_id res chain seq x y z
N MET A 1 11.96 0.53 -7.19
CA MET A 1 10.75 1.39 -7.18
C MET A 1 9.82 0.96 -6.03
N LEU A 2 9.03 1.89 -5.47
CA LEU A 2 8.20 1.68 -4.27
C LEU A 2 7.29 0.43 -4.35
N ILE A 3 6.68 0.20 -5.50
CA ILE A 3 5.82 -0.98 -5.75
C ILE A 3 6.59 -2.29 -5.51
N LYS A 4 7.82 -2.40 -6.04
CA LYS A 4 8.63 -3.61 -5.90
C LYS A 4 9.05 -3.84 -4.45
N CYS A 5 9.36 -2.76 -3.72
CA CYS A 5 9.62 -2.83 -2.28
C CYS A 5 8.40 -3.39 -1.53
N ALA A 6 7.21 -2.83 -1.77
CA ALA A 6 5.97 -3.30 -1.17
C ALA A 6 5.66 -4.77 -1.50
N GLN A 7 5.88 -5.18 -2.75
CA GLN A 7 5.71 -6.56 -3.19
C GLN A 7 6.67 -7.53 -2.50
N ASN A 8 7.95 -7.15 -2.39
CA ASN A 8 8.95 -7.98 -1.72
C ASN A 8 8.61 -8.14 -0.23
N ILE A 9 8.29 -7.05 0.47
CA ILE A 9 7.91 -7.06 1.89
C ILE A 9 6.66 -7.92 2.11
N TYR A 10 5.63 -7.77 1.27
CA TYR A 10 4.41 -8.56 1.43
C TYR A 10 4.64 -10.05 1.13
N GLY A 11 5.61 -10.33 0.24
CA GLY A 11 6.10 -11.67 -0.05
C GLY A 11 6.76 -12.37 1.14
N GLU A 12 7.29 -11.63 2.11
CA GLU A 12 7.83 -12.22 3.36
C GLU A 12 6.76 -12.89 4.22
N LEU A 13 5.48 -12.61 3.95
CA LEU A 13 4.33 -13.27 4.58
C LEU A 13 3.72 -14.37 3.69
N ASP A 14 4.42 -14.80 2.64
CA ASP A 14 3.91 -15.67 1.57
C ASP A 14 2.64 -15.10 0.90
N LYS A 15 2.56 -13.77 0.77
CA LYS A 15 1.42 -13.08 0.15
C LYS A 15 1.83 -12.33 -1.10
N GLN A 16 0.87 -12.21 -2.02
CA GLN A 16 1.04 -11.46 -3.26
C GLN A 16 0.32 -10.12 -3.20
N LEU A 17 0.97 -9.08 -3.73
CA LEU A 17 0.42 -7.74 -3.86
C LEU A 17 0.34 -7.38 -5.35
N CYS A 18 -0.87 -7.13 -5.83
CA CYS A 18 -1.14 -6.73 -7.21
C CYS A 18 -1.35 -5.22 -7.30
N THR A 19 -0.94 -4.63 -8.42
CA THR A 19 -1.28 -3.25 -8.78
C THR A 19 -2.63 -3.23 -9.46
N VAL A 20 -3.49 -2.28 -9.08
CA VAL A 20 -4.77 -2.04 -9.73
C VAL A 20 -4.90 -0.55 -10.05
N GLY A 21 -5.61 -0.22 -11.11
CA GLY A 21 -5.99 1.17 -11.36
C GLY A 21 -7.01 1.61 -10.32
N ALA A 22 -6.62 2.52 -9.41
CA ALA A 22 -7.50 3.04 -8.36
C ALA A 22 -8.50 4.11 -8.88
N GLY A 23 -8.29 4.60 -10.10
CA GLY A 23 -8.91 5.83 -10.60
C GLY A 23 -7.98 7.03 -10.42
N GLY A 24 -8.49 8.24 -10.66
CA GLY A 24 -7.69 9.48 -10.68
C GLY A 24 -7.92 10.43 -9.51
N SER A 25 -8.66 10.03 -8.48
CA SER A 25 -9.14 10.96 -7.43
C SER A 25 -8.60 10.68 -6.02
N SER A 26 -7.52 9.90 -5.88
CA SER A 26 -6.88 9.68 -4.58
C SER A 26 -5.94 10.84 -4.21
N ASP A 27 -5.64 10.97 -2.91
CA ASP A 27 -4.60 11.89 -2.44
C ASP A 27 -3.23 11.59 -3.07
N ALA A 28 -2.94 10.31 -3.36
CA ALA A 28 -1.72 9.90 -4.04
C ALA A 28 -1.68 10.37 -5.49
N ASN A 29 -2.82 10.47 -6.19
CA ASN A 29 -2.88 11.07 -7.53
C ASN A 29 -2.48 12.55 -7.48
N TRP A 30 -3.01 13.29 -6.52
CA TRP A 30 -2.66 14.71 -6.33
C TRP A 30 -1.21 14.89 -5.91
N ALA A 31 -0.70 14.07 -4.98
CA ALA A 31 0.71 14.08 -4.60
C ALA A 31 1.61 13.78 -5.82
N ALA A 32 1.26 12.77 -6.62
CA ALA A 32 1.99 12.43 -7.84
C ALA A 32 2.00 13.57 -8.87
N ALA A 33 0.90 14.32 -8.98
CA ALA A 33 0.83 15.50 -9.86
C ALA A 33 1.84 16.61 -9.47
N THR A 34 2.30 16.63 -8.21
CA THR A 34 3.37 17.54 -7.75
C THR A 34 4.79 16.98 -7.94
N GLY A 35 4.92 15.79 -8.53
CA GLY A 35 6.21 15.11 -8.73
C GLY A 35 6.62 14.17 -7.59
N ALA A 36 5.77 13.97 -6.58
CA ALA A 36 6.06 13.02 -5.51
C ALA A 36 5.98 11.56 -6.02
N VAL A 37 6.88 10.70 -5.52
CA VAL A 37 6.77 9.24 -5.74
C VAL A 37 5.85 8.67 -4.68
N ALA A 38 4.60 8.39 -5.03
CA ALA A 38 3.57 7.92 -4.12
C ALA A 38 2.92 6.62 -4.60
N ILE A 39 2.50 5.78 -3.65
CA ILE A 39 1.56 4.66 -3.85
C ILE A 39 0.48 4.76 -2.77
N ASP A 40 -0.73 4.32 -3.10
CA ASP A 40 -1.86 4.22 -2.17
C ASP A 40 -2.34 2.76 -2.04
N GLY A 41 -3.51 2.55 -1.44
CA GLY A 41 -4.11 1.21 -1.34
C GLY A 41 -3.38 0.26 -0.38
N LEU A 42 -2.60 0.79 0.58
CA LEU A 42 -1.91 0.01 1.60
C LEU A 42 -2.80 -0.42 2.77
N GLY A 43 -4.02 0.10 2.85
CA GLY A 43 -4.99 -0.23 3.90
C GLY A 43 -5.53 -1.68 3.84
N PRO A 44 -6.41 -2.04 4.79
CA PRO A 44 -7.08 -3.34 4.80
C PRO A 44 -7.80 -3.64 3.49
N VAL A 45 -7.90 -4.92 3.17
CA VAL A 45 -8.62 -5.38 1.98
C VAL A 45 -10.12 -5.16 2.20
N LYS A 46 -10.76 -4.51 1.23
CA LYS A 46 -12.21 -4.32 1.14
C LYS A 46 -12.97 -5.63 1.41
N GLY A 47 -13.90 -5.58 2.37
CA GLY A 47 -14.79 -6.68 2.75
C GLY A 47 -16.21 -6.55 2.22
N GLY A 48 -16.66 -5.33 1.91
CA GLY A 48 -18.00 -5.03 1.40
C GLY A 48 -18.01 -3.81 0.48
N LYS A 49 -19.18 -3.31 0.05
CA LYS A 49 -19.26 -2.24 -0.96
C LYS A 49 -18.96 -0.86 -0.33
N ASN A 50 -18.03 -0.12 -0.92
CA ASN A 50 -17.70 1.25 -0.48
C ASN A 50 -18.93 2.16 -0.60
N HIS A 51 -19.07 3.11 0.31
CA HIS A 51 -20.14 4.12 0.31
C HIS A 51 -21.54 3.50 0.40
N THR A 52 -21.67 2.39 1.14
CA THR A 52 -22.95 1.73 1.42
C THR A 52 -23.00 1.28 2.88
N GLU A 53 -24.17 0.88 3.36
CA GLU A 53 -24.36 0.26 4.67
C GLU A 53 -23.57 -1.05 4.84
N ARG A 54 -23.13 -1.66 3.73
CA ARG A 54 -22.30 -2.87 3.71
C ARG A 54 -20.82 -2.57 3.68
N GLU A 55 -20.40 -1.32 3.85
CA GLU A 55 -19.00 -0.96 3.86
C GLU A 55 -18.29 -1.61 5.06
N CYS A 56 -17.30 -2.45 4.76
CA CYS A 56 -16.51 -3.13 5.77
C CYS A 56 -15.16 -3.58 5.20
N SER A 57 -14.26 -3.97 6.09
CA SER A 57 -12.94 -4.53 5.77
C SER A 57 -12.87 -6.02 6.10
N LYS A 58 -12.05 -6.78 5.37
CA LYS A 58 -11.72 -8.16 5.73
C LYS A 58 -10.80 -8.14 6.95
N VAL A 59 -11.32 -8.59 8.11
CA VAL A 59 -10.58 -8.61 9.38
C VAL A 59 -9.24 -9.36 9.24
N SER A 60 -9.23 -10.48 8.52
CA SER A 60 -8.02 -11.28 8.27
C SER A 60 -6.91 -10.54 7.51
N SER A 61 -7.23 -9.40 6.87
CA SER A 61 -6.26 -8.58 6.15
C SER A 61 -5.63 -7.48 6.99
N VAL A 62 -6.19 -7.16 8.17
CA VAL A 62 -5.75 -6.03 9.01
C VAL A 62 -4.30 -6.20 9.43
N VAL A 63 -3.96 -7.34 10.04
CA VAL A 63 -2.61 -7.60 10.54
C VAL A 63 -1.57 -7.67 9.40
N PRO A 64 -1.78 -8.42 8.31
CA PRO A 64 -0.84 -8.43 7.18
C PRO A 64 -0.61 -7.06 6.54
N ARG A 65 -1.66 -6.23 6.45
CA ARG A 65 -1.56 -4.87 5.87
C ARG A 65 -0.87 -3.89 6.81
N MET A 66 -1.09 -4.02 8.12
CA MET A 66 -0.35 -3.25 9.12
C MET A 66 1.14 -3.61 9.11
N TYR A 67 1.48 -4.89 8.98
CA TYR A 67 2.86 -5.33 8.80
C TYR A 67 3.52 -4.69 7.57
N LEU A 68 2.83 -4.74 6.42
CA LEU A 68 3.29 -4.11 5.19
C LEU A 68 3.54 -2.61 5.38
N LEU A 69 2.60 -1.88 5.99
CA LEU A 69 2.73 -0.44 6.23
C LEU A 69 3.93 -0.13 7.13
N ALA A 70 4.06 -0.82 8.27
CA ALA A 70 5.16 -0.61 9.20
C ALA A 70 6.52 -0.90 8.54
N ARG A 71 6.63 -2.00 7.79
CA ARG A 71 7.86 -2.35 7.08
C ARG A 71 8.20 -1.38 5.96
N MET A 72 7.21 -0.88 5.21
CA MET A 72 7.44 0.17 4.22
C MET A 72 7.99 1.44 4.86
N LEU A 73 7.44 1.87 6.01
CA LEU A 73 7.96 3.02 6.75
C LEU A 73 9.41 2.79 7.21
N MET A 74 9.73 1.60 7.72
CA MET A 74 11.09 1.24 8.09
C MET A 74 12.05 1.27 6.90
N GLU A 75 11.68 0.66 5.76
CA GLU A 75 12.53 0.66 4.56
C GLU A 75 12.71 2.06 3.98
N CYS A 76 11.65 2.87 3.92
CA CYS A 76 11.74 4.26 3.47
C CYS A 76 12.57 5.13 4.44
N GLY A 77 12.51 4.84 5.74
CA GLY A 77 13.26 5.55 6.78
C GLY A 77 14.77 5.33 6.75
N LYS A 78 15.26 4.28 6.06
CA LYS A 78 16.71 4.02 5.89
C LYS A 78 17.42 5.05 5.01
N GLY A 79 16.70 5.96 4.35
CA GLY A 79 17.30 6.96 3.46
C GLY A 79 17.98 6.34 2.23
N LYS A 80 18.68 7.15 1.44
CA LYS A 80 19.37 6.73 0.21
C LYS A 80 20.70 5.97 0.46
N GLU A 81 20.97 5.47 1.67
CA GLU A 81 22.27 4.85 1.96
C GLU A 81 22.48 3.46 1.33
N ASN A 82 21.44 2.85 0.74
CA ASN A 82 21.52 1.52 0.12
C ASN A 82 21.14 1.49 -1.38
N ILE A 83 21.60 2.49 -2.15
CA ILE A 83 21.44 2.48 -3.62
C ILE A 83 22.77 2.86 -4.30
N PHE A 84 23.78 2.00 -4.15
CA PHE A 84 24.90 1.84 -5.09
C PHE A 84 25.13 0.35 -5.32
#